data_AF-A0AAV1J8B4-F1
#
_entry.id   AF-A0AAV1J8B4-F1
#
_cell.length_a   1.000
_cell.length_b   1.000
_cell.length_c   1.000
_cell.angle_alpha   90.00
_cell.angle_beta   90.00
_cell.angle_gamma   90.00
#
_symmetry.space_group_name_H-M   'P 1'
#
loop_
_entity.id
_entity.type
_entity.pdbx_description
1 polymer ?
#
loop_
_entity_poly.entity_id
_entity_poly.type
_entity_poly.pdbx_seq_one_letter_code
_entity_poly.pdbx_strand_id
1 'polypeptide(L)'
;MTVNICSGHVDGAKLEEECKIADICRHDQVPMCGIDSCGEMRTFIDTCDMHEFNCDTRKDFVQKPVHECWVTCKRGRSFKKPAYGEGCDLENMIQ
;
A
#
# COMPACT_ATOMS: atom_id res chain seq x y z
N MET A 1 2.70 29.99 8.48
CA MET A 1 3.32 28.65 8.53
C MET A 1 2.66 27.83 7.44
N THR A 2 3.35 27.60 6.33
CA THR A 2 2.89 26.76 5.24
C THR A 2 2.99 25.31 5.69
N VAL A 3 1.85 24.64 5.80
CA VAL A 3 1.76 23.22 6.13
C VAL A 3 2.38 22.46 4.95
N ASN A 4 3.45 21.71 5.20
CA ASN A 4 3.97 20.74 4.25
C ASN A 4 2.88 19.69 4.05
N ILE A 5 2.11 19.80 2.97
CA ILE A 5 1.23 18.74 2.51
C ILE A 5 2.16 17.62 2.08
N CYS A 6 2.35 16.58 2.91
CA CYS A 6 3.17 15.46 2.48
C CYS A 6 2.47 14.84 1.27
N SER A 7 3.09 15.00 0.10
CA SER A 7 2.59 14.51 -1.17
C SER A 7 2.33 13.01 -1.04
N GLY A 8 1.05 12.62 -1.16
CA GLY A 8 0.61 11.24 -1.04
C GLY A 8 0.28 10.69 -2.42
N HIS A 9 0.46 9.38 -2.59
CA HIS A 9 0.08 8.66 -3.80
C HIS A 9 -1.45 8.48 -3.92
N VAL A 10 -2.21 8.96 -2.93
CA VAL A 10 -3.61 8.61 -2.69
C VAL A 10 -4.39 9.85 -2.25
N ASP A 11 -5.63 9.96 -2.70
CA ASP A 11 -6.56 11.03 -2.29
C ASP A 11 -6.74 11.06 -0.77
N GLY A 12 -6.77 12.25 -0.18
CA GLY A 12 -6.88 12.42 1.27
C GLY A 12 -8.13 11.76 1.89
N ALA A 13 -9.25 11.75 1.16
CA ALA A 13 -10.48 11.08 1.60
C ALA A 13 -10.33 9.55 1.63
N LYS A 14 -9.67 8.97 0.63
CA LYS A 14 -9.38 7.53 0.57
C LYS A 14 -8.38 7.14 1.65
N LEU A 15 -7.37 7.97 1.91
CA LEU A 15 -6.42 7.75 2.99
C LEU A 15 -7.10 7.73 4.37
N GLU A 16 -8.05 8.64 4.62
CA GLU A 16 -8.81 8.67 5.87
C GLU A 16 -9.66 7.40 6.05
N GLU A 17 -10.20 6.86 4.96
CA GLU A 17 -10.93 5.59 4.97
C GLU A 17 -10.01 4.41 5.31
N GLU A 18 -8.83 4.32 4.70
CA GLU A 18 -7.83 3.28 5.03
C GLU A 18 -7.48 3.29 6.52
N CYS A 19 -7.24 4.48 7.09
CA CYS A 19 -6.95 4.64 8.51
C CYS A 19 -8.12 4.22 9.42
N LYS A 20 -9.36 4.50 9.02
CA LYS A 20 -10.56 4.08 9.78
C LYS A 20 -10.76 2.57 9.73
N ILE A 21 -10.55 1.97 8.55
CA ILE A 21 -10.65 0.51 8.40
C ILE A 21 -9.58 -0.14 9.28
N ALA A 22 -8.34 0.32 9.21
CA ALA A 22 -7.24 -0.18 10.04
C ALA A 22 -7.59 -0.21 11.54
N ASP A 23 -8.19 0.87 12.08
CA ASP A 23 -8.53 0.99 13.51
C ASP A 23 -9.63 0.02 13.97
N ILE A 24 -10.59 -0.32 13.10
CA ILE A 24 -11.70 -1.23 13.43
C ILE A 24 -11.49 -2.68 12.97
N CYS A 25 -10.45 -2.92 12.15
CA CYS A 25 -10.22 -4.20 11.51
C CYS A 25 -9.79 -5.26 12.54
N ARG A 26 -10.16 -6.51 12.28
CA ARG A 26 -9.79 -7.64 13.12
C ARG A 26 -8.77 -8.51 12.39
N HIS A 27 -7.55 -8.56 12.92
CA HIS A 27 -6.50 -9.42 12.40
C HIS A 27 -6.90 -10.90 12.41
N ASP A 28 -6.82 -11.53 11.23
CA ASP A 28 -7.08 -12.95 11.02
C ASP A 28 -5.80 -13.74 10.68
N GLN A 29 -4.68 -13.05 10.49
CA GLN A 29 -3.38 -13.62 10.13
C GLN A 29 -3.41 -14.45 8.83
N VAL A 30 -4.36 -14.15 7.94
CA VAL A 30 -4.44 -14.79 6.61
C VAL A 30 -3.57 -13.99 5.63
N PRO A 31 -2.43 -14.55 5.18
CA PRO A 31 -1.49 -13.80 4.36
C PRO A 31 -2.12 -13.41 3.03
N MET A 32 -1.88 -12.17 2.61
CA MET A 32 -2.42 -11.62 1.38
C MET A 32 -1.37 -10.87 0.57
N CYS A 33 -1.59 -10.75 -0.73
CA CYS A 33 -0.75 -9.98 -1.66
C CYS A 33 -1.38 -8.62 -1.93
N GLY A 34 -0.68 -7.54 -1.64
CA GLY A 34 -1.08 -6.20 -2.04
C GLY A 34 -0.27 -5.76 -3.25
N ILE A 35 -0.93 -5.11 -4.21
CA ILE A 35 -0.27 -4.44 -5.32
C ILE A 35 -0.76 -2.99 -5.39
N ASP A 36 0.16 -2.03 -5.40
CA ASP A 36 -0.17 -0.61 -5.54
C ASP A 36 -0.38 -0.21 -7.02
N SER A 37 -0.86 1.00 -7.27
CA SER A 37 -1.07 1.45 -8.66
C SER A 37 0.22 1.64 -9.46
N CYS A 38 1.38 1.66 -8.78
CA CYS A 38 2.71 1.65 -9.38
C CYS A 38 3.31 0.24 -9.55
N GLY A 39 2.52 -0.81 -9.34
CA GLY A 39 2.97 -2.19 -9.53
C GLY A 39 4.02 -2.64 -8.52
N GLU A 40 4.16 -1.93 -7.39
CA GLU A 40 4.85 -2.40 -6.20
C GLU A 40 4.03 -3.53 -5.60
N MET A 41 4.65 -4.69 -5.43
CA MET A 41 4.03 -5.88 -4.86
C MET A 41 4.59 -6.11 -3.47
N ARG A 42 3.71 -6.36 -2.50
CA ARG A 42 4.09 -6.67 -1.13
C ARG A 42 3.17 -7.72 -0.53
N THR A 43 3.72 -8.60 0.29
CA THR A 43 2.93 -9.51 1.12
C THR A 43 2.67 -8.88 2.49
N PHE A 44 1.42 -8.99 2.93
CA PHE A 44 0.94 -8.55 4.24
C PHE A 44 0.54 -9.77 5.08
N ILE A 45 0.66 -9.67 6.40
CA ILE A 45 0.31 -10.75 7.32
C ILE A 45 -1.20 -10.99 7.26
N ASP A 46 -1.99 -9.92 7.19
CA ASP A 46 -3.38 -9.95 6.79
C ASP A 46 -3.83 -8.67 6.07
N THR A 47 -5.15 -8.56 5.85
CA THR A 47 -5.75 -7.41 5.16
C THR A 47 -5.75 -6.15 6.03
N CYS A 48 -5.81 -6.29 7.36
CA CYS A 48 -5.72 -5.16 8.27
C CYS A 48 -4.33 -4.52 8.20
N ASP A 49 -3.27 -5.34 8.21
CA ASP A 49 -1.89 -4.85 8.05
C ASP A 49 -1.68 -4.10 6.72
N MET A 50 -2.42 -4.45 5.67
CA MET A 50 -2.41 -3.71 4.41
C MET A 50 -3.01 -2.31 4.58
N HIS A 51 -4.17 -2.20 5.22
CA HIS A 51 -4.83 -0.92 5.49
C HIS A 51 -4.00 -0.03 6.43
N GLU A 52 -3.41 -0.61 7.48
CA GLU A 52 -2.47 0.08 8.37
C GLU A 52 -1.29 0.64 7.58
N PHE A 53 -0.69 -0.17 6.70
CA PHE A 53 0.44 0.28 5.90
C PHE A 53 0.06 1.38 4.90
N ASN A 54 -1.11 1.27 4.26
CA ASN A 54 -1.64 2.29 3.36
C ASN A 54 -1.84 3.62 4.10
N CYS A 55 -2.42 3.57 5.30
CA CYS A 55 -2.60 4.74 6.17
C CYS A 55 -1.26 5.38 6.57
N ASP A 56 -0.32 4.58 7.09
CA ASP A 56 0.95 5.07 7.61
C ASP A 56 1.87 5.65 6.51
N THR A 57 1.88 5.01 5.34
CA THR A 57 2.82 5.35 4.25
C THR A 57 2.19 6.11 3.09
N ARG A 58 0.89 6.37 3.15
CA ARG A 58 0.13 7.06 2.08
C ARG A 58 0.25 6.35 0.73
N LYS A 59 0.17 5.03 0.78
CA LYS A 59 0.19 4.12 -0.37
C LYS A 59 -1.22 3.56 -0.62
N ASP A 60 -1.44 3.02 -1.81
CA ASP A 60 -2.71 2.46 -2.26
C ASP A 60 -2.59 0.99 -2.65
N PHE A 61 -1.97 0.17 -1.80
CA PHE A 61 -1.97 -1.27 -2.01
C PHE A 61 -3.40 -1.80 -2.04
N VAL A 62 -3.73 -2.55 -3.08
CA VAL A 62 -5.01 -3.23 -3.23
C VAL A 62 -4.80 -4.73 -3.10
N GLN A 63 -5.71 -5.41 -2.40
CA GLN A 63 -5.68 -6.85 -2.26
C GLN A 63 -5.76 -7.54 -3.63
N LYS A 64 -4.87 -8.52 -3.79
CA LYS A 64 -4.75 -9.43 -4.93
C LYS A 64 -4.61 -10.86 -4.43
N PRO A 65 -4.90 -11.85 -5.29
CA PRO A 65 -4.64 -13.26 -4.98
C PRO A 65 -3.19 -13.46 -4.51
N VAL A 66 -2.99 -14.29 -3.48
CA VAL A 66 -1.68 -14.51 -2.82
C VAL A 66 -0.57 -14.85 -3.83
N HIS A 67 -0.91 -15.60 -4.89
CA HIS A 67 0.04 -16.02 -5.92
C HIS A 67 0.43 -14.91 -6.92
N GLU A 68 -0.21 -13.74 -6.90
CA GLU A 68 0.20 -12.60 -7.73
C GLU A 68 1.49 -11.95 -7.23
N CYS A 69 1.77 -12.01 -5.92
CA CYS A 69 3.01 -11.51 -5.36
C CYS A 69 4.10 -12.55 -5.55
N TRP A 70 5.07 -12.27 -6.43
CA TRP A 70 6.24 -13.11 -6.70
C TRP A 70 7.33 -12.99 -5.61
N VAL A 71 6.94 -12.56 -4.40
CA VAL A 71 7.90 -12.30 -3.32
C VAL A 71 8.18 -13.61 -2.59
N THR A 72 9.43 -14.06 -2.67
CA THR A 72 9.93 -15.08 -1.75
C THR A 72 9.86 -14.51 -0.34
N CYS A 73 9.28 -15.25 0.61
CA CYS A 73 9.03 -14.90 2.01
C CYS A 73 10.28 -14.38 2.77
N LYS A 74 10.74 -13.17 2.42
CA LYS A 74 11.78 -12.40 3.10
C LYS A 74 11.05 -11.17 3.62
N ARG A 75 10.73 -11.21 4.93
CA ARG A 75 9.99 -10.16 5.65
C ARG A 75 10.35 -8.76 5.16
N GLY A 76 9.32 -7.99 4.80
CA GLY A 76 9.42 -6.54 4.61
C GLY A 76 10.04 -6.05 3.30
N ARG A 77 10.24 -6.91 2.28
CA ARG A 77 10.67 -6.43 0.95
C ARG A 77 9.49 -6.31 0.00
N SER A 78 9.28 -5.10 -0.49
CA SER A 78 8.46 -4.84 -1.66
C SER A 78 9.26 -5.09 -2.94
N PHE A 79 8.57 -5.53 -3.99
CA PHE A 79 9.17 -5.70 -5.32
C PHE A 79 8.35 -4.94 -6.36
N LYS A 80 8.99 -4.04 -7.11
CA LYS A 80 8.34 -3.31 -8.19
C LYS A 80 8.53 -4.05 -9.51
N LYS A 81 7.46 -4.25 -10.27
CA LYS A 81 7.58 -4.83 -11.62
C LYS A 81 8.42 -3.89 -12.51
N PRO A 82 9.35 -4.41 -13.33
CA PRO A 82 10.14 -3.59 -14.25
C PRO A 82 9.30 -2.74 -15.22
N ALA A 83 8.05 -3.12 -15.46
CA ALA A 83 7.12 -2.43 -16.35
C ALA A 83 6.70 -1.02 -15.87
N TYR A 84 6.85 -0.68 -14.58
CA TYR A 84 6.30 0.56 -13.99
C TYR A 84 7.32 1.70 -13.82
N GLY A 85 8.59 1.52 -14.23
CA GLY A 85 9.63 2.56 -14.14
C GLY A 85 9.99 2.97 -12.70
N GLU A 86 11.12 3.66 -12.53
CA GLU A 86 11.62 4.08 -11.20
C GLU A 86 10.86 5.27 -10.60
N GLY A 87 10.00 5.96 -11.37
CA GLY A 87 9.40 7.24 -11.00
C GLY A 87 7.88 7.28 -10.83
N CYS A 88 7.16 6.17 -11.03
CA CYS A 88 5.69 6.16 -11.00
C CYS A 88 5.09 6.78 -9.73
N ASP A 89 5.75 6.58 -8.57
CA ASP A 89 5.29 7.09 -7.28
C ASP A 89 5.25 8.64 -7.22
N LEU A 90 6.03 9.30 -8.07
CA LEU A 90 6.10 10.76 -8.18
C LEU A 90 5.04 11.32 -9.14
N GLU A 91 4.60 10.54 -10.12
CA GLU A 91 3.63 10.95 -11.15
C GLU A 91 2.19 10.92 -10.64
N ASN A 92 1.90 10.04 -9.68
CA ASN A 92 0.59 9.88 -9.05
C ASN A 92 0.45 10.69 -7.74
N MET A 93 1.36 11.62 -7.46
CA MET A 93 1.25 12.51 -6.32
C MET A 93 0.07 13.47 -6.53
N ILE A 94 -0.95 13.38 -5.68
CA ILE A 94 -2.04 14.35 -5.67
C ILE A 94 -1.54 15.61 -4.96
N GLN A 95 -1.56 16.74 -5.68
CA GLN A 95 -1.11 18.06 -5.20
C GLN A 95 -2.03 18.66 -4.14
#